data_AF-A0A522U6T8-F1
#
_entry.id   AF-A0A522U6T8-F1
#
_cell.length_a   1.000
_cell.length_b   1.000
_cell.length_c   1.000
_cell.angle_alpha   90.00
_cell.angle_beta   90.00
_cell.angle_gamma   90.00
#
_symmetry.space_group_name_H-M   'P 1'
#
loop_
_entity.id
_entity.type
_entity.pdbx_description
1 polymer ?
#
loop_
_entity_poly.entity_id
_entity_poly.type
_entity_poly.pdbx_seq_one_letter_code
_entity_poly.pdbx_strand_id
1 'polypeptide(L)'
;MESLRNRRRMRQASVLAGLLVGVAVVLIASRPADPSAQYFPTTRLVANPDVPVDTIDSSKIAKDTPPRQLPHGPIARPRPDLTPGAVAVKDVLSVCRIEKKSHALFAPGTLSTVIPPAIQQAVFSAYKIEPRLTMQYGLDFLVPLQLGGASVTSNIWPVPRTDHGLGFREKEILNIRMHVLVCHGEMPLAEAQKEIASDWVTLWIKYGA
;
A
#
# COMPACT_ATOMS: atom_id res chain seq x y z
N MET A 1 -26.39 -80.19 -28.20
CA MET A 1 -26.78 -80.67 -26.86
C MET A 1 -25.53 -81.01 -26.10
N GLU A 2 -25.49 -80.68 -24.81
CA GLU A 2 -24.47 -81.11 -23.83
C GLU A 2 -23.04 -80.67 -24.16
N SER A 3 -22.54 -79.61 -23.55
CA SER A 3 -22.14 -79.76 -22.16
C SER A 3 -22.18 -78.42 -21.43
N LEU A 4 -23.39 -77.98 -21.14
CA LEU A 4 -23.70 -77.02 -20.07
C LEU A 4 -23.50 -77.65 -18.67
N ARG A 5 -22.53 -78.54 -18.50
CA ARG A 5 -22.29 -79.30 -17.26
C ARG A 5 -20.84 -79.16 -16.79
N ASN A 6 -20.32 -77.94 -16.81
CA ASN A 6 -19.22 -77.60 -15.91
C ASN A 6 -19.32 -76.18 -15.32
N ARG A 7 -20.56 -75.70 -15.14
CA ARG A 7 -20.88 -74.63 -14.19
C ARG A 7 -20.96 -75.24 -12.79
N ARG A 8 -19.87 -75.20 -12.01
CA ARG A 8 -19.81 -75.12 -10.53
C ARG A 8 -18.41 -75.55 -10.08
N ARG A 9 -17.77 -74.73 -9.22
CA ARG A 9 -16.34 -74.73 -8.82
C ARG A 9 -15.49 -74.05 -9.91
N MET A 10 -15.10 -72.80 -9.85
CA MET A 10 -14.69 -71.98 -8.71
C MET A 10 -15.32 -70.59 -8.81
N ARG A 11 -16.01 -70.21 -7.74
CA ARG A 11 -16.22 -68.81 -7.40
C ARG A 11 -14.88 -68.27 -6.88
N GLN A 12 -14.67 -66.98 -7.09
CA GLN A 12 -13.84 -66.04 -6.31
C GLN A 12 -12.61 -65.47 -7.02
N ALA A 13 -12.49 -64.16 -6.78
CA ALA A 13 -11.40 -63.23 -7.06
C ALA A 13 -11.25 -62.75 -8.51
N SER A 14 -11.24 -61.47 -8.83
CA SER A 14 -11.48 -60.24 -8.07
C SER A 14 -11.75 -59.15 -9.10
N VAL A 15 -12.77 -58.34 -8.85
CA VAL A 15 -13.05 -57.09 -9.54
C VAL A 15 -11.98 -56.08 -9.15
N LEU A 16 -11.29 -55.46 -10.11
CA LEU A 16 -10.60 -54.19 -9.91
C LEU A 16 -10.76 -53.34 -11.18
N ALA A 17 -11.91 -52.67 -11.26
CA ALA A 17 -12.08 -51.50 -12.10
C ALA A 17 -11.28 -50.35 -11.46
N GLY A 18 -10.14 -50.01 -12.06
CA GLY A 18 -9.34 -48.85 -11.67
C GLY A 18 -10.05 -47.56 -12.10
N LEU A 19 -10.74 -46.92 -11.16
CA LEU A 19 -11.29 -45.58 -11.33
C LEU A 19 -10.14 -44.57 -11.18
N LEU A 20 -9.55 -44.14 -12.28
CA LEU A 20 -8.64 -42.99 -12.30
C LEU A 20 -9.47 -41.71 -12.10
N VAL A 21 -9.69 -41.32 -10.85
CA VAL A 21 -10.18 -39.98 -10.52
C VAL A 21 -9.00 -39.02 -10.67
N GLY A 22 -8.93 -38.34 -11.80
CA GLY A 22 -8.01 -37.23 -12.01
C GLY A 22 -8.37 -36.09 -11.06
N VAL A 23 -7.61 -35.93 -9.97
CA VAL A 23 -7.68 -34.74 -9.12
C VAL A 23 -6.97 -33.62 -9.87
N ALA A 24 -7.73 -32.82 -10.61
CA ALA A 24 -7.26 -31.53 -11.10
C ALA A 24 -7.11 -30.59 -9.90
N VAL A 25 -5.91 -30.53 -9.32
CA VAL A 25 -5.57 -29.51 -8.33
C VAL A 25 -5.47 -28.19 -9.09
N VAL A 26 -6.56 -27.42 -9.08
CA VAL A 26 -6.54 -26.02 -9.50
C VAL A 26 -5.76 -25.26 -8.44
N LEU A 27 -4.47 -24.99 -8.71
CA LEU A 27 -3.67 -24.05 -7.94
C LEU A 27 -4.25 -22.66 -8.18
N ILE A 28 -5.23 -22.26 -7.36
CA ILE A 28 -5.57 -20.86 -7.21
C ILE A 28 -4.33 -20.20 -6.62
N ALA A 29 -3.53 -19.54 -7.46
CA ALA A 29 -2.44 -18.71 -7.00
C ALA A 29 -3.05 -17.54 -6.22
N SER A 30 -3.21 -17.74 -4.91
CA SER A 30 -3.55 -16.68 -3.99
C SER A 30 -2.50 -15.60 -4.15
N ARG A 31 -2.87 -14.43 -4.68
CA ARG A 31 -1.96 -13.27 -4.65
C ARG A 31 -1.56 -13.08 -3.18
N PRO A 32 -0.26 -12.93 -2.87
CA PRO A 32 0.13 -12.64 -1.50
C PRO A 32 -0.65 -11.42 -1.04
N ALA A 33 -1.27 -11.53 0.13
CA ALA A 33 -2.04 -10.44 0.70
C ALA A 33 -1.12 -9.22 0.83
N ASP A 34 -1.62 -8.05 0.41
CA ASP A 34 -0.90 -6.80 0.59
C ASP A 34 -0.62 -6.59 2.08
N PRO A 35 0.66 -6.47 2.52
CA PRO A 35 0.98 -6.28 3.92
C PRO A 35 0.34 -5.04 4.54
N SER A 36 -0.08 -4.07 3.72
CA SER A 36 -0.78 -2.87 4.19
C SER A 36 -2.23 -3.12 4.63
N ALA A 37 -2.83 -4.26 4.26
CA ALA A 37 -4.23 -4.58 4.59
C ALA A 37 -4.52 -4.53 6.10
N GLN A 38 -3.52 -4.80 6.95
CA GLN A 38 -3.63 -4.71 8.41
C GLN A 38 -3.88 -3.28 8.94
N TYR A 39 -3.56 -2.24 8.16
CA TYR A 39 -3.74 -0.84 8.55
C TYR A 39 -5.11 -0.29 8.16
N PHE A 40 -5.82 -0.96 7.26
CA PHE A 40 -7.11 -0.51 6.77
C PHE A 40 -8.21 -1.33 7.44
N PRO A 41 -9.08 -0.72 8.27
CA PRO A 41 -10.20 -1.44 8.83
C PRO A 41 -11.08 -1.95 7.68
N THR A 42 -11.39 -3.25 7.70
CA THR A 42 -12.42 -3.79 6.82
C THR A 42 -13.74 -3.16 7.24
N THR A 43 -14.44 -2.54 6.29
CA THR A 43 -15.75 -1.95 6.51
C THR A 43 -16.73 -3.06 6.87
N ARG A 44 -16.79 -3.48 8.14
CA ARG A 44 -18.02 -4.02 8.67
C ARG A 44 -19.00 -2.86 8.62
N LEU A 45 -20.04 -2.99 7.80
CA LEU A 45 -21.19 -2.10 7.84
C LEU A 45 -21.80 -2.15 9.24
N VAL A 46 -21.27 -1.36 10.16
CA VAL A 46 -22.01 -0.92 11.33
C VAL A 46 -22.51 0.46 10.96
N ALA A 47 -23.73 0.49 10.44
CA ALA A 47 -24.49 1.72 10.38
C ALA A 47 -24.65 2.21 11.82
N ASN A 48 -23.95 3.28 12.18
CA ASN A 48 -24.28 4.04 13.37
C ASN A 48 -24.33 5.52 12.96
N PRO A 49 -25.51 6.16 12.94
CA PRO A 49 -25.71 7.46 12.31
C PRO A 49 -25.30 8.67 13.17
N ASP A 50 -24.69 8.50 14.35
CA ASP A 50 -24.50 9.60 15.30
C ASP A 50 -23.05 9.77 15.75
N VAL A 51 -22.17 10.22 14.85
CA VAL A 51 -20.91 10.87 15.26
C VAL A 51 -21.00 12.35 14.90
N PRO A 52 -21.04 13.26 15.89
CA PRO A 52 -20.97 14.69 15.62
C PRO A 52 -19.62 15.01 14.97
N VAL A 53 -19.68 15.50 13.73
CA VAL A 53 -18.55 16.19 13.11
C VAL A 53 -18.50 17.56 13.75
N ASP A 54 -17.55 17.78 14.66
CA ASP A 54 -17.26 19.11 15.16
C ASP A 54 -16.80 19.98 13.99
N THR A 55 -17.68 20.87 13.53
CA THR A 55 -17.37 21.89 12.53
C THR A 55 -16.46 22.93 13.17
N ILE A 56 -15.16 22.82 12.93
CA ILE A 56 -14.23 23.93 13.11
C ILE A 56 -14.38 24.83 11.88
N ASP A 57 -14.64 26.11 12.13
CA ASP A 57 -14.80 27.15 11.12
C ASP A 57 -13.54 27.30 10.24
N SER A 58 -13.59 26.69 9.04
CA SER A 58 -12.53 26.73 8.03
C SER A 58 -12.33 28.10 7.38
N SER A 59 -13.05 29.16 7.80
CA SER A 59 -12.92 30.50 7.22
C SER A 59 -11.61 31.23 7.58
N LYS A 60 -10.71 30.61 8.35
CA LYS A 60 -9.44 31.23 8.79
C LYS A 60 -8.15 30.60 8.28
N ILE A 61 -8.19 29.69 7.30
CA ILE A 61 -6.96 29.18 6.69
C ILE A 61 -6.90 29.67 5.24
N ALA A 62 -5.80 30.36 4.93
CA ALA A 62 -5.43 30.94 3.64
C ALA A 62 -6.05 32.29 3.27
N LYS A 63 -5.51 33.37 3.86
CA LYS A 63 -5.04 34.56 3.12
C LYS A 63 -3.79 35.09 3.84
N ASP A 64 -2.73 35.40 3.09
CA ASP A 64 -1.46 36.00 3.55
C ASP A 64 -0.35 35.06 4.06
N THR A 65 -0.02 34.00 3.31
CA THR A 65 1.34 33.41 3.42
C THR A 65 2.20 33.90 2.25
N PRO A 66 3.32 34.61 2.49
CA PRO A 66 4.24 35.01 1.44
C PRO A 66 4.81 33.78 0.71
N PRO A 67 5.29 33.91 -0.54
CA PRO A 67 5.84 32.80 -1.30
C PRO A 67 6.97 32.15 -0.51
N ARG A 68 6.77 30.89 -0.10
CA ARG A 68 7.73 30.17 0.72
C ARG A 68 8.92 29.79 -0.17
N GLN A 69 10.12 30.15 0.27
CA GLN A 69 11.35 29.82 -0.44
C GLN A 69 11.55 28.29 -0.38
N LEU A 70 11.62 27.64 -1.54
CA LEU A 70 11.89 26.21 -1.61
C LEU A 70 13.28 25.92 -1.02
N PRO A 71 13.46 24.80 -0.29
CA PRO A 71 14.79 24.39 0.16
C PRO A 71 15.74 24.33 -1.04
N HIS A 72 16.91 24.97 -0.92
CA HIS A 72 17.96 24.86 -1.93
C HIS A 72 18.62 23.47 -1.80
N GLY A 73 18.82 22.78 -2.92
CA GLY A 73 19.49 21.48 -2.95
C GLY A 73 18.86 20.48 -3.93
N PRO A 74 19.27 19.20 -3.85
CA PRO A 74 18.73 18.16 -4.73
C PRO A 74 17.25 17.90 -4.43
N ILE A 75 16.50 17.48 -5.45
CA ILE A 75 15.10 17.07 -5.32
C ILE A 75 15.05 15.55 -5.47
N ALA A 76 14.64 14.84 -4.42
CA ALA A 76 14.52 13.40 -4.46
C ALA A 76 13.27 12.99 -5.27
N ARG A 77 13.41 12.07 -6.23
CA ARG A 77 12.26 11.57 -7.00
C ARG A 77 12.34 10.05 -7.16
N PRO A 78 11.22 9.33 -7.06
CA PRO A 78 11.17 7.93 -7.44
C PRO A 78 11.41 7.77 -8.94
N ARG A 79 11.78 6.56 -9.34
CA ARG A 79 11.80 6.15 -10.74
C ARG A 79 10.38 5.71 -11.13
N PRO A 80 9.70 6.40 -12.08
CA PRO A 80 8.29 6.08 -12.39
C PRO A 80 8.08 4.66 -12.93
N ASP A 81 9.10 4.07 -13.58
CA ASP A 81 9.06 2.70 -14.07
C ASP A 81 9.11 1.65 -12.95
N LEU A 82 9.70 1.99 -11.81
CA LEU A 82 9.80 1.10 -10.64
C LEU A 82 8.73 1.39 -9.58
N THR A 83 8.34 2.66 -9.43
CA THR A 83 7.41 3.11 -8.39
C THR A 83 6.34 4.02 -9.01
N PRO A 84 5.37 3.44 -9.75
CA PRO A 84 4.26 4.20 -10.32
C PRO A 84 3.20 4.68 -9.30
N GLY A 85 3.26 4.20 -8.05
CA GLY A 85 2.34 4.64 -6.98
C GLY A 85 1.13 3.72 -6.79
N ALA A 86 1.36 2.44 -6.50
CA ALA A 86 0.26 1.49 -6.30
C ALA A 86 -0.60 1.80 -5.06
N VAL A 87 -1.92 1.70 -5.23
CA VAL A 87 -2.94 1.97 -4.21
C VAL A 87 -3.60 0.66 -3.77
N ALA A 88 -3.72 0.45 -2.47
CA ALA A 88 -4.42 -0.67 -1.86
C ALA A 88 -5.92 -0.37 -1.65
N VAL A 89 -6.23 0.84 -1.18
CA VAL A 89 -7.57 1.25 -0.77
C VAL A 89 -7.96 2.58 -1.39
N LYS A 90 -9.20 2.66 -1.90
CA LYS A 90 -9.80 3.87 -2.47
C LYS A 90 -11.00 4.37 -1.67
N ASP A 91 -11.33 3.70 -0.58
CA ASP A 91 -12.41 4.07 0.32
C ASP A 91 -11.95 5.14 1.32
N VAL A 92 -12.62 6.28 1.33
CA VAL A 92 -12.28 7.41 2.20
C VAL A 92 -12.44 7.05 3.67
N LEU A 93 -13.47 6.26 4.03
CA LEU A 93 -13.71 5.90 5.42
C LEU A 93 -12.62 4.96 5.95
N SER A 94 -12.17 3.99 5.16
CA SER A 94 -11.03 3.14 5.53
C SER A 94 -9.76 3.95 5.76
N VAL A 95 -9.48 4.95 4.91
CA VAL A 95 -8.31 5.83 5.04
C VAL A 95 -8.41 6.76 6.26
N CYS A 96 -9.59 7.31 6.55
CA CYS A 96 -9.80 8.24 7.66
C CYS A 96 -9.99 7.56 9.03
N ARG A 97 -10.14 6.22 9.05
CA ARG A 97 -10.27 5.42 10.28
C ARG A 97 -9.00 4.64 10.66
N ILE A 98 -7.88 4.87 9.97
CA ILE A 98 -6.59 4.29 10.36
C ILE A 98 -6.34 4.60 11.84
N GLU A 99 -6.18 3.56 12.67
CA GLU A 99 -6.16 3.72 14.13
C GLU A 99 -4.96 4.55 14.61
N LYS A 100 -5.14 5.30 15.71
CA LYS A 100 -4.05 6.04 16.41
C LYS A 100 -2.86 5.16 16.81
N LYS A 101 -3.04 3.85 16.99
CA LYS A 101 -1.96 2.88 17.26
C LYS A 101 -0.98 2.75 16.08
N SER A 102 -1.40 3.15 14.89
CA SER A 102 -0.56 3.32 13.71
C SER A 102 0.24 4.63 13.79
N HIS A 103 0.64 5.07 14.99
CA HIS A 103 1.41 6.30 15.18
C HIS A 103 2.70 6.30 14.35
N ALA A 104 3.28 5.12 14.10
CA ALA A 104 4.41 4.94 13.18
C ALA A 104 4.11 5.37 11.73
N LEU A 105 2.85 5.39 11.29
CA LEU A 105 2.53 5.96 9.97
C LEU A 105 2.72 7.48 9.98
N PHE A 106 2.42 8.13 11.10
CA PHE A 106 2.44 9.58 11.25
C PHE A 106 3.71 10.13 11.91
N ALA A 107 4.60 9.25 12.39
CA ALA A 107 5.84 9.63 13.06
C ALA A 107 7.01 9.66 12.06
N PRO A 108 7.70 10.81 11.92
CA PRO A 108 8.83 10.95 11.02
C PRO A 108 9.90 9.87 11.20
N GLY A 109 10.38 9.32 10.10
CA GLY A 109 11.48 8.35 10.08
C GLY A 109 11.11 6.92 10.50
N THR A 110 9.84 6.63 10.74
CA THR A 110 9.41 5.30 11.18
C THR A 110 8.82 4.42 10.07
N LEU A 111 8.72 4.91 8.83
CA LEU A 111 8.19 4.14 7.69
C LEU A 111 8.97 2.84 7.40
N SER A 112 10.27 2.79 7.69
CA SER A 112 11.06 1.57 7.54
C SER A 112 10.63 0.44 8.49
N THR A 113 9.95 0.72 9.61
CA THR A 113 9.49 -0.32 10.54
C THR A 113 8.17 -0.96 10.09
N VAL A 114 7.39 -0.29 9.23
CA VAL A 114 6.12 -0.81 8.70
C VAL A 114 6.29 -1.56 7.38
N ILE A 115 7.43 -1.45 6.71
CA ILE A 115 7.72 -2.15 5.46
C ILE A 115 8.37 -3.51 5.79
N PRO A 116 7.80 -4.66 5.35
CA PRO A 116 8.40 -5.97 5.60
C PRO A 116 9.82 -6.08 5.03
N PRO A 117 10.79 -6.73 5.72
CA PRO A 117 12.18 -6.84 5.26
C PRO A 117 12.35 -7.36 3.83
N ALA A 118 11.52 -8.32 3.41
CA ALA A 118 11.53 -8.86 2.05
C ALA A 118 11.20 -7.79 0.99
N ILE A 119 10.27 -6.87 1.29
CA ILE A 119 9.94 -5.75 0.40
C ILE A 119 11.06 -4.72 0.41
N GLN A 120 11.65 -4.42 1.57
CA GLN A 120 12.80 -3.51 1.66
C GLN A 120 13.96 -3.99 0.76
N GLN A 121 14.32 -5.27 0.87
CA GLN A 121 15.37 -5.87 0.07
C GLN A 121 15.05 -5.85 -1.43
N ALA A 122 13.79 -6.15 -1.79
CA ALA A 122 13.35 -6.12 -3.19
C ALA A 122 13.41 -4.70 -3.78
N VAL A 123 13.03 -3.66 -3.03
CA VAL A 123 13.15 -2.26 -3.46
C VAL A 123 14.60 -1.87 -3.68
N PHE A 124 15.49 -2.12 -2.72
CA PHE A 124 16.91 -1.79 -2.87
C PHE A 124 17.54 -2.51 -4.07
N SER A 125 17.19 -3.78 -4.28
CA SER A 125 17.65 -4.57 -5.43
C SER A 125 17.16 -3.97 -6.76
N ALA A 126 15.87 -3.63 -6.87
CA ALA A 126 15.29 -3.04 -8.08
C ALA A 126 15.93 -1.68 -8.44
N TYR A 127 16.25 -0.89 -7.42
CA TYR A 127 16.95 0.39 -7.56
C TYR A 127 18.47 0.27 -7.72
N LYS A 128 19.01 -0.96 -7.72
CA LYS A 128 20.46 -1.24 -7.84
C LYS A 128 21.29 -0.56 -6.73
N ILE A 129 20.73 -0.47 -5.52
CA ILE A 129 21.44 0.04 -4.35
C ILE A 129 22.24 -1.10 -3.73
N GLU A 130 23.55 -0.92 -3.65
CA GLU A 130 24.44 -1.90 -3.04
C GLU A 130 24.13 -2.07 -1.54
N PRO A 131 24.26 -3.28 -0.98
CA PRO A 131 23.97 -3.53 0.45
C PRO A 131 24.68 -2.55 1.40
N ARG A 132 25.94 -2.18 1.11
CA ARG A 132 26.74 -1.24 1.91
C ARG A 132 26.22 0.20 1.89
N LEU A 133 25.37 0.56 0.93
CA LEU A 133 24.84 1.90 0.76
C LEU A 133 23.41 2.05 1.31
N THR A 134 22.75 0.95 1.68
CA THR A 134 21.32 0.95 2.11
C THR A 134 21.05 1.92 3.28
N MET A 135 22.00 2.05 4.21
CA MET A 135 21.90 2.98 5.35
C MET A 135 21.87 4.47 4.96
N GLN A 136 22.30 4.81 3.75
CA GLN A 136 22.23 6.18 3.21
C GLN A 136 20.83 6.53 2.68
N TYR A 137 19.91 5.57 2.68
CA TYR A 137 18.56 5.73 2.18
C TYR A 137 17.53 5.44 3.29
N GLY A 138 16.44 6.18 3.27
CA GLY A 138 15.16 5.76 3.85
C GLY A 138 14.37 4.96 2.81
N LEU A 139 13.26 4.38 3.24
CA LEU A 139 12.23 3.90 2.34
C LEU A 139 10.97 4.73 2.56
N ASP A 140 10.37 5.17 1.47
CA ASP A 140 9.16 5.98 1.47
C ASP A 140 8.12 5.40 0.51
N PHE A 141 6.85 5.61 0.83
CA PHE A 141 5.72 5.25 -0.01
C PHE A 141 5.38 6.42 -0.93
N LEU A 142 5.38 6.26 -2.24
CA LEU A 142 4.98 7.32 -3.17
C LEU A 142 3.54 7.78 -2.89
N VAL A 143 2.58 6.87 -2.91
CA VAL A 143 1.26 7.08 -2.27
C VAL A 143 1.36 6.58 -0.82
N PRO A 144 1.28 7.47 0.19
CA PRO A 144 1.42 7.08 1.59
C PRO A 144 0.29 6.15 2.05
N LEU A 145 0.55 5.36 3.09
CA LEU A 145 -0.46 4.50 3.72
C LEU A 145 -1.66 5.32 4.22
N GLN A 146 -1.42 6.55 4.67
CA GLN A 146 -2.44 7.54 5.04
C GLN A 146 -3.31 8.00 3.87
N LEU A 147 -2.98 7.67 2.63
CA LEU A 147 -3.84 7.88 1.46
C LEU A 147 -4.22 6.55 0.81
N GLY A 148 -4.14 5.43 1.54
CA GLY A 148 -4.52 4.12 1.00
C GLY A 148 -3.47 3.48 0.08
N GLY A 149 -2.21 3.93 0.14
CA GLY A 149 -1.10 3.31 -0.60
C GLY A 149 -0.89 1.83 -0.26
N ALA A 150 -0.31 1.08 -1.20
CA ALA A 150 0.00 -0.34 -1.03
C ALA A 150 1.42 -0.57 -0.49
N SER A 151 1.62 -1.63 0.31
CA SER A 151 2.95 -2.06 0.80
C SER A 151 3.63 -3.02 -0.18
N VAL A 152 3.87 -2.52 -1.39
CA VAL A 152 4.45 -3.27 -2.50
C VAL A 152 5.57 -2.48 -3.19
N THR A 153 6.45 -3.17 -3.90
CA THR A 153 7.61 -2.55 -4.58
C THR A 153 7.21 -1.45 -5.57
N SER A 154 6.05 -1.57 -6.23
CA SER A 154 5.51 -0.56 -7.15
C SER A 154 4.96 0.71 -6.48
N ASN A 155 5.06 0.83 -5.16
CA ASN A 155 4.70 2.02 -4.40
C ASN A 155 5.78 2.48 -3.42
N ILE A 156 6.85 1.70 -3.22
CA ILE A 156 7.91 2.03 -2.27
C ILE A 156 9.20 2.33 -3.04
N TRP A 157 9.91 3.37 -2.63
CA TRP A 157 11.16 3.80 -3.25
C TRP A 157 12.21 4.19 -2.20
N PRO A 158 13.51 4.07 -2.53
CA PRO A 158 14.58 4.53 -1.68
C PRO A 158 14.77 6.03 -1.83
N VAL A 159 14.69 6.74 -0.71
CA VAL A 159 14.88 8.19 -0.63
C VAL A 159 16.21 8.49 0.04
N PRO A 160 17.12 9.26 -0.59
CA PRO A 160 18.37 9.65 0.03
C PRO A 160 18.14 10.33 1.38
N ARG A 161 18.92 9.96 2.40
CA ARG A 161 18.96 10.67 3.69
C ARG A 161 19.86 11.90 3.53
N THR A 162 19.30 13.00 3.05
CA THR A 162 19.99 14.29 2.95
C THR A 162 19.32 15.31 3.84
N ASP A 163 20.12 16.15 4.51
CA ASP A 163 19.63 17.23 5.37
C ASP A 163 19.35 18.53 4.58
N HIS A 164 19.53 18.50 3.26
CA HIS A 164 19.36 19.62 2.34
C HIS A 164 18.58 19.19 1.10
N GLY A 165 17.91 20.15 0.45
CA GLY A 165 17.04 19.92 -0.70
C GLY A 165 15.60 19.53 -0.34
N LEU A 166 14.87 19.01 -1.32
CA LEU A 166 13.48 18.58 -1.17
C LEU A 166 13.42 17.04 -1.17
N GLY A 167 13.06 16.44 -0.05
CA GLY A 167 13.16 14.99 0.09
C GLY A 167 12.24 14.42 1.16
N PHE A 168 12.82 13.53 1.98
CA PHE A 168 12.07 12.70 2.92
C PHE A 168 11.21 13.53 3.88
N ARG A 169 11.80 14.56 4.50
CA ARG A 169 11.13 15.40 5.49
C ARG A 169 9.92 16.14 4.90
N GLU A 170 10.10 16.78 3.75
CA GLU A 170 9.02 17.55 3.11
C GLU A 170 7.91 16.61 2.65
N LYS A 171 8.27 15.45 2.12
CA LYS A 171 7.28 14.46 1.73
C LYS A 171 6.50 13.90 2.94
N GLU A 172 7.12 13.71 4.09
CA GLU A 172 6.39 13.32 5.32
C GLU A 172 5.36 14.38 5.74
N ILE A 173 5.73 15.66 5.69
CA ILE A 173 4.80 16.78 5.96
C ILE A 173 3.66 16.77 4.93
N LEU A 174 3.98 16.56 3.64
CA LEU A 174 2.98 16.47 2.58
C LEU A 174 1.97 15.35 2.85
N ASN A 175 2.46 14.16 3.19
CA ASN A 175 1.63 12.99 3.44
C ASN A 175 0.60 13.27 4.55
N ILE A 176 1.02 13.92 5.64
CA ILE A 176 0.14 14.32 6.74
C ILE A 176 -0.88 15.35 6.26
N ARG A 177 -0.44 16.38 5.54
CA ARG A 177 -1.32 17.44 5.05
C ARG A 177 -2.40 16.90 4.10
N MET A 178 -2.03 16.01 3.18
CA MET A 178 -2.97 15.39 2.25
C MET A 178 -4.01 14.55 2.97
N HIS A 179 -3.61 13.79 4.01
CA HIS A 179 -4.55 13.02 4.82
C HIS A 179 -5.58 13.93 5.51
N VAL A 180 -5.14 15.04 6.10
CA VAL A 180 -6.03 16.04 6.72
C VAL A 180 -7.02 16.59 5.71
N LEU A 181 -6.55 17.06 4.54
CA LEU A 181 -7.41 17.61 3.49
C LEU A 181 -8.44 16.58 3.01
N VAL A 182 -8.04 15.33 2.82
CA VAL A 182 -8.96 14.25 2.43
C VAL A 182 -10.01 13.98 3.51
N CYS A 183 -9.59 13.84 4.77
CA CYS A 183 -10.51 13.47 5.85
C CYS A 183 -11.42 14.61 6.31
N HIS A 184 -11.08 15.85 5.98
CA HIS A 184 -11.98 17.00 6.15
C HIS A 184 -12.90 17.23 4.93
N GLY A 185 -12.76 16.44 3.86
CA GLY A 185 -13.53 16.60 2.64
C GLY A 185 -13.11 17.78 1.75
N GLU A 186 -11.95 18.37 2.03
CA GLU A 186 -11.38 19.50 1.28
C GLU A 186 -10.68 19.06 -0.01
N MET A 187 -10.36 17.76 -0.14
CA MET A 187 -9.80 17.16 -1.36
C MET A 187 -10.34 15.73 -1.55
N PRO A 188 -10.80 15.34 -2.76
CA PRO A 188 -11.15 13.95 -3.04
C PRO A 188 -9.95 13.01 -2.89
N LEU A 189 -10.12 11.86 -2.22
CA LEU A 189 -9.03 10.88 -2.05
C LEU A 189 -8.42 10.44 -3.39
N ALA A 190 -9.24 10.22 -4.42
CA ALA A 190 -8.77 9.84 -5.75
C ALA A 190 -7.90 10.94 -6.41
N GLU A 191 -8.19 12.21 -6.12
CA GLU A 191 -7.38 13.33 -6.58
C GLU A 191 -6.04 13.35 -5.83
N ALA A 192 -6.05 13.25 -4.51
CA ALA A 192 -4.84 13.19 -3.69
C ALA A 192 -3.90 12.05 -4.12
N GLN A 193 -4.43 10.84 -4.32
CA GLN A 193 -3.70 9.67 -4.79
C GLN A 193 -3.08 9.90 -6.18
N LYS A 194 -3.83 10.51 -7.10
CA LYS A 194 -3.36 10.79 -8.46
C LYS A 194 -2.28 11.87 -8.48
N GLU A 195 -2.50 13.00 -7.80
CA GLU A 195 -1.56 14.11 -7.81
C GLU A 195 -0.22 13.72 -7.16
N ILE A 196 -0.25 13.00 -6.02
CA ILE A 196 0.98 12.61 -5.32
C ILE A 196 1.78 11.56 -6.11
N ALA A 197 1.11 10.62 -6.79
CA ALA A 197 1.76 9.62 -7.62
C ALA A 197 2.36 10.23 -8.90
N SER A 198 1.71 11.26 -9.46
CA SER A 198 2.17 11.92 -10.68
C SER A 198 3.39 12.80 -10.43
N ASP A 199 3.29 13.74 -9.48
CA ASP A 199 4.40 14.62 -9.12
C ASP A 199 4.22 15.15 -7.68
N TRP A 200 4.74 14.40 -6.72
CA TRP A 200 4.71 14.79 -5.31
C TRP A 200 5.38 16.15 -5.04
N VAL A 201 6.35 16.58 -5.88
CA VAL A 201 7.05 17.85 -5.71
C VAL A 201 6.15 19.02 -6.10
N THR A 202 5.43 18.89 -7.20
CA THR A 202 4.41 19.88 -7.59
C THR A 202 3.31 19.94 -6.54
N LEU A 203 2.88 18.79 -6.01
CA LEU A 203 1.90 18.74 -4.94
C LEU A 203 2.43 19.39 -3.65
N TRP A 204 3.70 19.19 -3.31
CA TRP A 204 4.38 19.88 -2.20
C TRP A 204 4.39 21.40 -2.40
N ILE A 205 4.71 21.89 -3.59
CA ILE A 205 4.69 23.33 -3.89
C ILE A 205 3.28 23.91 -3.67
N LYS A 206 2.23 23.15 -3.97
CA LYS A 206 0.82 23.58 -3.84
C LYS A 206 0.30 23.52 -2.41
N TYR A 207 0.69 22.52 -1.61
CA TYR A 207 0.06 22.23 -0.32
C TYR A 207 1.01 22.05 0.87
N GLY A 208 2.31 21.94 0.64
CA GLY A 208 3.32 21.67 1.68
C GLY A 208 3.61 22.80 2.65
N ALA A 209 2.92 23.95 2.50
CA ALA A 209 3.19 25.19 3.21
C ALA A 209 2.15 25.49 4.30
#